data_AF-A0A524HVA1-F1
#
_entry.id   AF-A0A524HVA1-F1
#
_cell.length_a   1.000
_cell.length_b   1.000
_cell.length_c   1.000
_cell.angle_alpha   90.00
_cell.angle_beta   90.00
_cell.angle_gamma   90.00
#
_symmetry.space_group_name_H-M   'P 1'
#
loop_
_entity.id
_entity.type
_entity.pdbx_description
1 polymer ?
#
loop_
_entity_poly.entity_id
_entity_poly.type
_entity_poly.pdbx_seq_one_letter_code
_entity_poly.pdbx_strand_id
1 'polypeptide(L)'
;MILKKVPIVALLLFVSTAASWAQYQGRITGRVLDPAGNPVDKAEVSLVSQRTSTIHYESRTDKEGRFVQVGLMPGYYMLSVKKTGFAPGSKEIKVGVAGEESVEIALKIVAAEAERTYSAADKSFLKANKLYAEQKYAEAVPAYEEAVGLDPGSWAYRLNLGLSLKKAGQLEAALAAFRKAAELNPESYSANKETGEALGMAKQFAEAKPFYEKAAALSPDDPDAQYNLGVCLVNIGESEAALARF
;
A
#
# COMPACT_ATOMS: atom_id res chain seq x y z
N MET A 1 17.91 63.62 33.16
CA MET A 1 17.32 62.38 33.72
C MET A 1 17.51 61.27 32.70
N ILE A 2 18.32 60.27 33.01
CA ILE A 2 18.87 59.28 32.08
C ILE A 2 17.82 58.19 31.81
N LEU A 3 17.33 58.07 30.56
CA LEU A 3 16.41 57.01 30.15
C LEU A 3 17.22 55.71 29.90
N LYS A 4 17.10 54.74 30.81
CA LYS A 4 17.66 53.40 30.65
C LYS A 4 16.91 52.63 29.57
N LYS A 5 17.63 52.15 28.55
CA LYS A 5 17.11 51.19 27.56
C LYS A 5 16.90 49.84 28.24
N VAL A 6 15.69 49.29 28.15
CA VAL A 6 15.34 47.91 28.53
C VAL A 6 15.60 47.02 27.31
N PRO A 7 16.34 45.90 27.41
CA PRO A 7 16.48 44.99 26.29
C PRO A 7 15.22 44.13 26.16
N ILE A 8 14.62 44.13 24.97
CA ILE A 8 13.56 43.20 24.59
C ILE A 8 14.22 41.83 24.40
N VAL A 9 13.97 40.90 25.31
CA VAL A 9 14.31 39.48 25.13
C VAL A 9 13.24 38.89 24.21
N ALA A 10 13.59 38.68 22.94
CA ALA A 10 12.76 37.92 22.01
C ALA A 10 12.83 36.43 22.40
N LEU A 11 11.80 35.95 23.09
CA LEU A 11 11.60 34.53 23.36
C LEU A 11 11.12 33.87 22.06
N LEU A 12 12.06 33.30 21.30
CA LEU A 12 11.76 32.40 20.19
C LEU A 12 11.11 31.12 20.76
N LEU A 13 9.78 31.07 20.75
CA LEU A 13 9.03 29.84 20.95
C LEU A 13 9.28 28.92 19.75
N PHE A 14 10.27 28.05 19.86
CA PHE A 14 10.35 26.84 19.05
C PHE A 14 9.16 25.96 19.45
N VAL A 15 8.05 26.10 18.73
CA VAL A 15 6.96 25.12 18.78
C VAL A 15 7.53 23.86 18.13
N SER A 16 7.96 22.91 18.97
CA SER A 16 8.39 21.60 18.51
C SER A 16 7.21 20.89 17.84
N THR A 17 7.17 20.88 16.51
CA THR A 17 6.20 20.11 15.70
C THR A 17 6.34 18.59 15.90
N ALA A 18 7.31 18.14 16.68
CA ALA A 18 7.47 16.74 17.05
C ALA A 18 6.30 16.21 17.90
N ALA A 19 5.60 17.07 18.66
CA ALA A 19 4.55 16.65 19.57
C ALA A 19 3.22 16.29 18.89
N SER A 20 3.01 16.64 17.61
CA SER A 20 1.74 16.38 16.92
C SER A 20 1.66 15.02 16.23
N TRP A 21 2.79 14.38 15.88
CA TRP A 21 2.78 13.11 15.13
C TRP A 21 2.32 11.91 15.96
N ALA A 22 2.55 11.94 17.28
CA ALA A 22 2.15 10.87 18.18
C ALA A 22 0.62 10.66 18.21
N GLN A 23 -0.16 11.69 17.89
CA GLN A 23 -1.62 11.66 17.97
C GLN A 23 -2.32 11.08 16.72
N TYR A 24 -1.59 10.92 15.61
CA TYR A 24 -2.14 10.42 14.34
C TYR A 24 -1.69 9.00 13.98
N GLN A 25 -0.86 8.38 14.83
CA GLN A 25 -0.34 7.04 14.57
C GLN A 25 -1.42 5.98 14.86
N GLY A 26 -1.81 5.26 13.81
CA GLY A 26 -2.65 4.09 13.89
C GLY A 26 -1.90 2.86 14.39
N ARG A 27 -2.68 1.87 14.79
CA ARG A 27 -2.22 0.59 15.31
C ARG A 27 -2.91 -0.53 14.54
N ILE A 28 -2.12 -1.43 13.96
CA ILE A 28 -2.63 -2.71 13.52
C ILE A 28 -2.30 -3.73 14.59
N THR A 29 -3.33 -4.46 15.02
CA THR A 29 -3.17 -5.75 15.66
C THR A 29 -3.61 -6.81 14.68
N GLY A 30 -3.01 -7.98 14.75
CA GLY A 30 -3.51 -9.06 13.95
C GLY A 30 -3.12 -10.41 14.49
N ARG A 31 -3.76 -11.42 13.92
CA ARG A 31 -3.54 -12.81 14.27
C ARG A 31 -3.30 -13.62 13.02
N VAL A 32 -2.24 -14.40 13.06
CA VAL A 32 -1.85 -15.33 12.01
C VAL A 32 -2.26 -16.72 12.49
N LEU A 33 -3.12 -17.35 11.69
CA LEU A 33 -3.67 -18.67 11.97
C LEU A 33 -3.23 -19.66 10.87
N ASP A 34 -3.20 -20.95 11.18
CA ASP A 34 -3.14 -22.01 10.17
C ASP A 34 -4.56 -22.31 9.61
N PRO A 35 -4.71 -23.16 8.58
CA PRO A 35 -6.03 -23.56 8.06
C PRO A 35 -6.93 -24.30 9.04
N ALA A 36 -6.35 -24.89 10.08
CA ALA A 36 -7.11 -25.52 11.16
C ALA A 36 -7.55 -24.49 12.23
N GLY A 37 -7.19 -23.21 12.06
CA GLY A 37 -7.52 -22.13 12.98
C GLY A 37 -6.55 -21.99 14.17
N ASN A 38 -5.43 -22.71 14.18
CA ASN A 38 -4.44 -22.63 15.26
C ASN A 38 -3.51 -21.44 15.08
N PRO A 39 -3.06 -20.80 16.17
CA PRO A 39 -2.13 -19.69 16.10
C PRO A 39 -0.74 -20.09 15.56
N VAL A 40 -0.16 -19.21 14.75
CA VAL A 40 1.15 -19.43 14.12
C VAL A 40 2.23 -18.57 14.78
N ASP A 41 3.08 -19.17 15.60
CA ASP A 41 4.20 -18.52 16.30
C ASP A 41 5.32 -18.09 15.34
N LYS A 42 6.01 -16.97 15.61
CA LYS A 42 7.19 -16.47 14.86
C LYS A 42 7.00 -16.48 13.33
N ALA A 43 5.82 -16.10 12.83
CA ALA A 43 5.62 -15.75 11.43
C ALA A 43 6.22 -14.36 11.20
N GLU A 44 6.99 -14.19 10.13
CA GLU A 44 7.48 -12.90 9.68
C GLU A 44 6.31 -12.12 9.08
N VAL A 45 6.16 -10.88 9.53
CA VAL A 45 5.08 -9.99 9.15
C VAL A 45 5.69 -8.72 8.58
N SER A 46 5.39 -8.40 7.33
CA SER A 46 5.84 -7.20 6.63
C SER A 46 4.65 -6.31 6.28
N LEU A 47 4.76 -5.02 6.54
CA LEU A 47 3.78 -3.99 6.18
C LEU A 47 4.47 -2.96 5.28
N VAL A 48 4.03 -2.86 4.03
CA VAL A 48 4.53 -1.87 3.06
C VAL A 48 3.43 -0.86 2.77
N SER A 49 3.70 0.42 3.03
CA SER A 49 2.77 1.52 2.68
C SER A 49 2.55 1.58 1.17
N GLN A 50 1.28 1.59 0.76
CA GLN A 50 0.88 1.72 -0.63
C GLN A 50 0.85 3.19 -1.11
N ARG A 51 0.95 4.15 -0.17
CA ARG A 51 1.15 5.57 -0.49
C ARG A 51 2.61 5.89 -0.74
N THR A 52 3.50 5.27 0.02
CA THR A 52 4.94 5.53 0.02
C THR A 52 5.70 4.24 0.25
N SER A 53 6.23 3.63 -0.82
CA SER A 53 6.97 2.36 -0.76
C SER A 53 8.24 2.38 0.11
N THR A 54 8.69 3.57 0.53
CA THR A 54 9.78 3.77 1.49
C THR A 54 9.42 3.44 2.93
N ILE A 55 8.13 3.38 3.27
CA ILE A 55 7.66 3.03 4.60
C ILE A 55 7.39 1.52 4.65
N HIS A 56 8.29 0.81 5.32
CA HIS A 56 8.25 -0.63 5.50
C HIS A 56 8.48 -0.99 6.97
N TYR A 57 7.62 -1.85 7.51
CA TYR A 57 7.73 -2.36 8.87
C TYR A 57 7.83 -3.88 8.86
N GLU A 58 8.73 -4.42 9.67
CA GLU A 58 8.87 -5.86 9.86
C GLU A 58 8.66 -6.21 11.33
N SER A 59 7.88 -7.26 11.59
CA SER A 59 7.67 -7.82 12.91
C SER A 59 7.55 -9.34 12.85
N ARG A 60 7.42 -9.97 14.02
CA ARG A 60 7.15 -11.41 14.13
C ARG A 60 6.00 -11.67 15.08
N THR A 61 5.22 -12.70 14.80
CA THR A 61 4.14 -13.12 15.69
C THR A 61 4.65 -13.75 16.99
N ASP A 62 3.87 -13.59 18.06
CA ASP A 62 4.04 -14.30 19.34
C ASP A 62 3.46 -15.72 19.31
N LYS A 63 3.53 -16.43 20.45
CA LYS A 63 3.07 -17.82 20.59
C LYS A 63 1.57 -17.98 20.32
N GLU A 64 0.80 -16.93 20.51
CA GLU A 64 -0.63 -16.86 20.27
C GLU A 64 -0.95 -16.42 18.84
N GLY A 65 0.08 -16.32 17.98
CA GLY A 65 0.00 -15.95 16.58
C GLY A 65 -0.24 -14.46 16.38
N ARG A 66 -0.11 -13.64 17.42
CA ARG A 66 -0.44 -12.22 17.38
C ARG A 66 0.76 -11.40 16.98
N PHE A 67 0.51 -10.35 16.21
CA PHE A 67 1.47 -9.29 15.97
C PHE A 67 0.81 -7.95 16.25
N VAL A 68 1.65 -6.97 16.59
CA VAL A 68 1.21 -5.60 16.80
C VAL A 68 2.21 -4.69 16.12
N GLN A 69 1.70 -3.84 15.23
CA GLN A 69 2.46 -2.75 14.66
C GLN A 69 1.80 -1.43 15.07
N VAL A 70 2.54 -0.64 15.83
CA VAL A 70 2.18 0.74 16.20
C VAL A 70 2.97 1.71 15.35
N GLY A 71 2.54 2.97 15.33
CA GLY A 71 3.27 4.02 14.60
C GLY A 71 2.90 4.10 13.13
N LEU A 72 1.82 3.45 12.70
CA LEU A 72 1.42 3.44 11.31
C LEU A 72 0.77 4.76 10.97
N MET A 73 1.28 5.42 9.93
CA MET A 73 0.61 6.58 9.36
C MET A 73 -0.75 6.14 8.78
N PRO A 74 -1.81 6.95 8.86
CA PRO A 74 -3.09 6.64 8.25
C PRO A 74 -2.93 6.41 6.73
N GLY A 75 -3.55 5.36 6.20
CA GLY A 75 -3.44 4.95 4.81
C GLY A 75 -3.50 3.45 4.59
N TYR A 76 -3.21 3.00 3.37
CA TYR A 76 -3.26 1.59 2.97
C TYR A 76 -1.89 0.93 3.07
N TYR A 77 -1.87 -0.28 3.62
CA TYR A 77 -0.69 -1.11 3.73
C TYR A 77 -0.95 -2.48 3.10
N MET A 78 0.06 -3.01 2.42
CA MET A 78 0.11 -4.42 2.07
C MET A 78 0.73 -5.17 3.24
N LEU A 79 -0.07 -5.99 3.94
CA LEU A 79 0.39 -6.93 4.96
C LEU A 79 0.77 -8.24 4.27
N SER A 80 2.04 -8.61 4.34
CA SER A 80 2.56 -9.90 3.88
C SER A 80 3.01 -10.71 5.08
N VAL A 81 2.58 -11.97 5.17
CA VAL A 81 2.95 -12.89 6.25
C VAL A 81 3.64 -14.11 5.68
N LYS A 82 4.76 -14.47 6.29
CA LYS A 82 5.60 -15.61 5.90
C LYS A 82 5.97 -16.43 7.11
N LYS A 83 5.70 -17.73 7.07
CA LYS A 83 6.16 -18.67 8.10
C LYS A 83 6.72 -19.90 7.41
N THR A 84 7.81 -20.45 7.96
CA THR A 84 8.31 -21.74 7.49
C THR A 84 7.24 -22.81 7.72
N GLY A 85 6.83 -23.48 6.65
CA GLY A 85 5.76 -24.48 6.67
C GLY A 85 4.37 -23.95 6.33
N PHE A 86 4.29 -22.76 5.74
CA PHE A 86 3.06 -22.22 5.21
C PHE A 86 3.29 -21.40 3.93
N ALA A 87 2.31 -21.39 3.02
CA ALA A 87 2.30 -20.50 1.86
C ALA A 87 2.20 -19.02 2.32
N PRO A 88 2.89 -18.07 1.64
CA PRO A 88 2.79 -16.65 1.98
C PRO A 88 1.35 -16.14 1.86
N GLY A 89 0.89 -15.40 2.88
CA GLY A 89 -0.40 -14.74 2.88
C GLY A 89 -0.23 -13.24 2.69
N SER A 90 -1.01 -12.64 1.79
CA SER A 90 -0.98 -11.19 1.57
C SER A 90 -2.39 -10.61 1.69
N LYS A 91 -2.52 -9.46 2.36
CA LYS A 91 -3.79 -8.77 2.53
C LYS A 91 -3.57 -7.26 2.57
N GLU A 92 -4.37 -6.52 1.82
CA GLU A 92 -4.40 -5.06 1.91
C GLU A 92 -5.21 -4.65 3.15
N ILE A 93 -4.71 -3.67 3.90
CA ILE A 93 -5.32 -3.18 5.14
C ILE A 93 -5.35 -1.66 5.13
N LYS A 94 -6.52 -1.08 5.43
CA LYS A 94 -6.68 0.34 5.69
C LYS A 94 -6.35 0.64 7.15
N VAL A 95 -5.56 1.67 7.41
CA VAL A 95 -5.29 2.21 8.75
C VAL A 95 -5.91 3.59 8.89
N GLY A 96 -6.84 3.76 9.82
CA GLY A 96 -7.46 5.04 10.14
C GLY A 96 -6.62 5.96 11.05
N VAL A 97 -7.11 7.20 11.24
CA VAL A 97 -6.51 8.17 12.19
C VAL A 97 -6.76 7.72 13.62
N ALA A 98 -5.68 7.48 14.38
CA ALA A 98 -5.75 6.87 15.71
C ALA A 98 -6.58 5.56 15.74
N GLY A 99 -6.68 4.89 14.59
CA GLY A 99 -7.47 3.67 14.43
C GLY A 99 -6.75 2.46 15.00
N GLU A 100 -7.50 1.58 15.65
CA GLU A 100 -7.06 0.23 15.97
C GLU A 100 -7.74 -0.74 14.99
N GLU A 101 -6.95 -1.30 14.09
CA GLU A 101 -7.42 -2.25 13.09
C GLU A 101 -7.02 -3.66 13.53
N SER A 102 -7.97 -4.59 13.49
CA SER A 102 -7.73 -5.99 13.80
C SER A 102 -7.83 -6.83 12.53
N VAL A 103 -6.75 -7.52 12.18
CA VAL A 103 -6.71 -8.35 10.98
C VAL A 103 -6.33 -9.78 11.30
N GLU A 104 -7.19 -10.71 10.88
CA GLU A 104 -6.85 -12.13 10.85
C GLU A 104 -6.38 -12.52 9.45
N ILE A 105 -5.27 -13.26 9.40
CA ILE A 105 -4.75 -13.93 8.22
C ILE A 105 -4.65 -15.41 8.53
N ALA A 106 -5.43 -16.21 7.81
CA ALA A 106 -5.25 -17.64 7.76
C ALA A 106 -4.19 -17.98 6.70
N LEU A 107 -3.05 -18.48 7.14
CA LEU A 107 -2.04 -19.11 6.29
C LEU A 107 -2.53 -20.46 5.78
N LYS A 108 -1.89 -21.00 4.74
CA LYS A 108 -2.21 -22.31 4.16
C LYS A 108 -1.07 -23.31 4.45
N ILE A 109 -1.37 -24.59 4.81
CA ILE A 109 -0.36 -25.59 5.29
C ILE A 109 0.49 -26.14 4.15
N VAL A 110 1.74 -26.39 4.54
CA VAL A 110 2.79 -27.15 3.83
C VAL A 110 2.53 -28.62 3.55
N ALA A 111 1.40 -29.19 3.94
CA ALA A 111 1.02 -30.52 3.44
C ALA A 111 0.52 -30.46 1.98
N ALA A 112 0.18 -29.27 1.49
CA ALA A 112 0.15 -28.94 0.06
C ALA A 112 1.55 -28.54 -0.49
N GLU A 113 2.57 -28.50 0.36
CA GLU A 113 3.96 -28.15 0.08
C GLU A 113 4.89 -29.37 0.33
N ALA A 114 4.78 -30.39 -0.52
CA ALA A 114 5.96 -31.18 -0.90
C ALA A 114 6.94 -30.35 -1.79
N GLU A 115 6.80 -29.02 -1.83
CA GLU A 115 7.60 -28.14 -2.65
C GLU A 115 8.17 -27.01 -1.79
N ARG A 116 9.33 -27.31 -1.17
CA ARG A 116 10.33 -26.27 -0.98
C ARG A 116 11.01 -26.00 -2.32
N THR A 117 10.24 -25.41 -3.19
CA THR A 117 10.71 -24.41 -4.13
C THR A 117 9.59 -23.37 -4.12
N TYR A 118 9.90 -22.13 -3.74
CA TYR A 118 9.06 -20.99 -4.16
C TYR A 118 8.59 -21.30 -5.58
N SER A 119 7.29 -21.11 -5.85
CA SER A 119 6.79 -21.27 -7.21
C SER A 119 7.71 -20.47 -8.13
N ALA A 120 7.90 -20.92 -9.37
CA ALA A 120 8.74 -20.16 -10.27
C ALA A 120 8.28 -18.68 -10.34
N ALA A 121 6.95 -18.45 -10.24
CA ALA A 121 6.37 -17.12 -10.17
C ALA A 121 6.87 -16.32 -8.95
N ASP A 122 6.80 -16.91 -7.76
CA ASP A 122 7.19 -16.26 -6.51
C ASP A 122 8.69 -15.95 -6.48
N LYS A 123 9.53 -16.83 -7.05
CA LYS A 123 10.98 -16.57 -7.17
C LYS A 123 11.24 -15.34 -8.03
N SER A 124 10.59 -15.25 -9.17
CA SER A 124 10.73 -14.13 -10.09
C SER A 124 10.18 -12.85 -9.46
N PHE A 125 9.06 -12.93 -8.74
CA PHE A 125 8.50 -11.82 -7.98
C PHE A 125 9.46 -11.31 -6.90
N LEU A 126 10.06 -12.20 -6.11
CA LEU A 126 11.03 -11.82 -5.07
C LEU A 126 12.29 -11.19 -5.66
N LYS A 127 12.79 -11.73 -6.78
CA LYS A 127 13.90 -11.13 -7.51
C LYS A 127 13.55 -9.71 -7.97
N ALA A 128 12.34 -9.52 -8.51
CA ALA A 128 11.85 -8.24 -8.97
C ALA A 128 11.70 -7.24 -7.80
N ASN A 129 11.14 -7.65 -6.67
CA ASN A 129 11.03 -6.82 -5.46
C ASN A 129 12.41 -6.34 -4.97
N LYS A 130 13.42 -7.22 -5.00
CA LYS A 130 14.79 -6.83 -4.64
C LYS A 130 15.32 -5.73 -5.55
N LEU A 131 15.18 -5.88 -6.87
CA LEU A 131 15.60 -4.87 -7.84
C LEU A 131 14.81 -3.57 -7.68
N TYR A 132 13.50 -3.67 -7.42
CA TYR A 132 12.64 -2.52 -7.15
C TYR A 132 13.07 -1.75 -5.89
N ALA A 133 13.42 -2.45 -4.81
CA ALA A 133 13.94 -1.83 -3.58
C ALA A 133 15.30 -1.14 -3.80
N GLU A 134 16.12 -1.68 -4.70
CA GLU A 134 17.35 -1.05 -5.18
C GLU A 134 17.09 0.11 -6.17
N GLN A 135 15.83 0.47 -6.41
CA GLN A 135 15.36 1.49 -7.37
C GLN A 135 15.73 1.20 -8.83
N LYS A 136 16.08 -0.05 -9.15
CA LYS A 136 16.38 -0.53 -10.50
C LYS A 136 15.09 -0.95 -11.20
N TYR A 137 14.19 0.01 -11.40
CA TYR A 137 12.82 -0.26 -11.85
C TYR A 137 12.76 -0.93 -13.22
N ALA A 138 13.58 -0.49 -14.17
CA ALA A 138 13.64 -1.09 -15.51
C ALA A 138 14.20 -2.54 -15.47
N GLU A 139 15.16 -2.82 -14.59
CA GLU A 139 15.71 -4.18 -14.41
C GLU A 139 14.74 -5.11 -13.68
N ALA A 140 13.86 -4.57 -12.85
CA ALA A 140 12.84 -5.34 -12.14
C ALA A 140 11.71 -5.82 -13.07
N VAL A 141 11.41 -5.08 -14.15
CA VAL A 141 10.29 -5.38 -15.07
C VAL A 141 10.32 -6.81 -15.60
N PRO A 142 11.42 -7.33 -16.19
CA PRO A 142 11.43 -8.69 -16.74
C PRO A 142 11.14 -9.77 -15.69
N ALA A 143 11.58 -9.56 -14.45
CA ALA A 143 11.33 -10.50 -13.36
C ALA A 143 9.87 -10.44 -12.87
N TYR A 144 9.24 -9.26 -12.89
CA TYR A 144 7.80 -9.14 -12.65
C TYR A 144 6.97 -9.74 -13.80
N GLU A 145 7.37 -9.53 -15.06
CA GLU A 145 6.70 -10.14 -16.22
C GLU A 145 6.77 -11.67 -16.17
N GLU A 146 7.92 -12.22 -15.80
CA GLU A 146 8.09 -13.66 -15.58
C GLU A 146 7.14 -14.15 -14.47
N ALA A 147 7.05 -13.43 -13.34
CA ALA A 147 6.12 -13.77 -12.27
C ALA A 147 4.65 -13.76 -12.74
N VAL A 148 4.25 -12.76 -13.51
CA VAL A 148 2.91 -12.64 -14.09
C VAL A 148 2.65 -13.71 -15.15
N GLY A 149 3.65 -14.12 -15.92
CA GLY A 149 3.52 -15.19 -16.90
C GLY A 149 3.31 -16.56 -16.24
N LEU A 150 3.95 -16.77 -15.10
CA LEU A 150 3.88 -18.02 -14.34
C LEU A 150 2.62 -18.11 -13.45
N ASP A 151 2.13 -16.98 -12.95
CA ASP A 151 0.82 -16.86 -12.31
C ASP A 151 0.03 -15.65 -12.85
N PRO A 152 -0.73 -15.83 -13.94
CA PRO A 152 -1.51 -14.76 -14.56
C PRO A 152 -2.68 -14.24 -13.70
N GLY A 153 -3.10 -15.00 -12.69
CA GLY A 153 -4.25 -14.69 -11.82
C GLY A 153 -3.89 -13.84 -10.61
N SER A 154 -2.61 -13.68 -10.31
CA SER A 154 -2.15 -12.82 -9.21
C SER A 154 -2.28 -11.33 -9.57
N TRP A 155 -3.34 -10.69 -9.07
CA TRP A 155 -3.52 -9.24 -9.16
C TRP A 155 -2.34 -8.47 -8.53
N ALA A 156 -1.74 -9.02 -7.46
CA ALA A 156 -0.62 -8.41 -6.77
C ALA A 156 0.65 -8.38 -7.64
N TYR A 157 0.92 -9.44 -8.41
CA TYR A 157 2.06 -9.46 -9.34
C TYR A 157 1.88 -8.44 -10.45
N ARG A 158 0.65 -8.33 -10.98
CA ARG A 158 0.32 -7.31 -12.00
C ARG A 158 0.39 -5.89 -11.47
N LEU A 159 -0.09 -5.64 -10.25
CA LEU A 159 0.01 -4.34 -9.61
C LEU A 159 1.47 -3.89 -9.48
N ASN A 160 2.34 -4.76 -8.96
CA ASN A 160 3.75 -4.45 -8.78
C ASN A 160 4.52 -4.33 -10.12
N LEU A 161 4.17 -5.13 -11.13
CA LEU A 161 4.65 -4.93 -12.49
C LEU A 161 4.31 -3.52 -12.99
N GLY A 162 3.05 -3.10 -12.85
CA GLY A 162 2.60 -1.75 -13.22
C GLY A 162 3.36 -0.65 -12.47
N LEU A 163 3.59 -0.80 -11.16
CA LEU A 163 4.37 0.15 -10.37
C LEU A 163 5.82 0.27 -10.89
N SER A 164 6.44 -0.85 -11.27
CA SER A 164 7.79 -0.86 -11.83
C SER A 164 7.84 -0.19 -13.21
N LEU A 165 6.89 -0.50 -14.08
CA LEU A 165 6.74 0.11 -15.41
C LEU A 165 6.53 1.63 -15.32
N LYS A 166 5.64 2.09 -14.42
CA LYS A 166 5.39 3.51 -14.15
C LYS A 166 6.68 4.22 -13.73
N LYS A 167 7.45 3.63 -12.80
CA LYS A 167 8.73 4.18 -12.35
C LYS A 167 9.83 4.13 -13.41
N ALA A 168 9.76 3.18 -14.34
CA ALA A 168 10.63 3.10 -15.52
C ALA A 168 10.19 4.03 -16.68
N GLY A 169 9.10 4.78 -16.54
CA GLY A 169 8.58 5.70 -17.57
C GLY A 169 7.75 5.03 -18.68
N GLN A 170 7.42 3.73 -18.54
CA GLN A 170 6.63 2.96 -19.50
C GLN A 170 5.15 3.04 -19.15
N LEU A 171 4.55 4.22 -19.33
CA LEU A 171 3.22 4.56 -18.80
C LEU A 171 2.08 3.74 -19.42
N GLU A 172 2.11 3.48 -20.73
CA GLU A 172 1.07 2.71 -21.42
C GLU A 172 1.04 1.25 -20.96
N ALA A 173 2.22 0.65 -20.79
CA ALA A 173 2.35 -0.70 -20.26
C ALA A 173 1.92 -0.77 -18.79
N ALA A 174 2.28 0.25 -18.00
CA ALA A 174 1.86 0.35 -16.60
C ALA A 174 0.32 0.41 -16.49
N LEU A 175 -0.33 1.23 -17.31
CA LEU A 175 -1.79 1.33 -17.36
C LEU A 175 -2.44 -0.02 -17.68
N ALA A 176 -1.91 -0.76 -18.65
CA ALA A 176 -2.43 -2.09 -18.98
C ALA A 176 -2.30 -3.08 -17.79
N ALA A 177 -1.17 -3.05 -17.08
CA ALA A 177 -0.94 -3.87 -15.91
C ALA A 177 -1.89 -3.51 -14.75
N PHE A 178 -2.09 -2.22 -14.47
CA PHE A 178 -3.01 -1.75 -13.43
C PHE A 178 -4.46 -2.09 -13.72
N ARG A 179 -4.94 -1.86 -14.96
CA ARG A 179 -6.29 -2.27 -15.39
C ARG A 179 -6.50 -3.75 -15.15
N LYS A 180 -5.53 -4.58 -15.51
CA LYS A 180 -5.65 -6.02 -15.31
C LYS A 180 -5.63 -6.42 -13.83
N ALA A 181 -4.87 -5.71 -12.99
CA ALA A 181 -4.91 -5.90 -11.55
C ALA A 181 -6.29 -5.53 -10.95
N ALA A 182 -6.88 -4.42 -11.39
CA ALA A 182 -8.22 -3.99 -10.96
C ALA A 182 -9.33 -4.93 -11.46
N GLU A 183 -9.19 -5.51 -12.65
CA GLU A 183 -10.10 -6.56 -13.14
C GLU A 183 -10.04 -7.82 -12.28
N LEU A 184 -8.84 -8.26 -11.90
CA LEU A 184 -8.64 -9.48 -11.10
C LEU A 184 -9.04 -9.29 -9.63
N ASN A 185 -8.89 -8.07 -9.10
CA ASN A 185 -9.36 -7.71 -7.77
C ASN A 185 -10.03 -6.32 -7.78
N PRO A 186 -11.34 -6.25 -8.05
CA PRO A 186 -12.09 -4.99 -8.08
C PRO A 186 -12.13 -4.24 -6.74
N GLU A 187 -11.87 -4.94 -5.63
CA GLU A 187 -11.84 -4.36 -4.28
C GLU A 187 -10.43 -3.93 -3.84
N SER A 188 -9.42 -4.03 -4.72
CA SER A 188 -8.09 -3.46 -4.43
C SER A 188 -8.15 -1.94 -4.55
N TYR A 189 -7.96 -1.25 -3.44
CA TYR A 189 -7.83 0.21 -3.45
C TYR A 189 -6.67 0.63 -4.35
N SER A 190 -5.50 -0.01 -4.16
CA SER A 190 -4.29 0.33 -4.87
C SER A 190 -4.41 0.14 -6.39
N ALA A 191 -5.02 -0.94 -6.86
CA ALA A 191 -5.20 -1.17 -8.30
C ALA A 191 -6.14 -0.14 -8.94
N ASN A 192 -7.24 0.21 -8.25
CA ASN A 192 -8.16 1.24 -8.72
C ASN A 192 -7.50 2.62 -8.73
N LYS A 193 -6.84 3.01 -7.63
CA LYS A 193 -6.12 4.28 -7.52
C LYS A 193 -5.05 4.44 -8.60
N GLU A 194 -4.17 3.45 -8.77
CA GLU A 194 -3.09 3.50 -9.77
C GLU A 194 -3.62 3.48 -11.21
N THR A 195 -4.74 2.80 -11.48
CA THR A 195 -5.41 2.85 -12.80
C THR A 195 -5.96 4.25 -13.08
N GLY A 196 -6.67 4.86 -12.11
CA GLY A 196 -7.17 6.22 -12.21
C GLY A 196 -6.05 7.23 -12.42
N GLU A 197 -4.95 7.12 -11.66
CA GLU A 197 -3.75 7.96 -11.79
C GLU A 197 -3.13 7.86 -13.17
N ALA A 198 -2.91 6.64 -13.67
CA ALA A 198 -2.32 6.43 -15.00
C ALA A 198 -3.20 7.04 -16.11
N LEU A 199 -4.53 6.88 -16.02
CA LEU A 199 -5.48 7.50 -16.96
C LEU A 199 -5.51 9.03 -16.85
N GLY A 200 -5.45 9.57 -15.64
CA GLY A 200 -5.35 11.01 -15.40
C GLY A 200 -4.07 11.61 -16.00
N MET A 201 -2.93 10.92 -15.86
CA MET A 201 -1.67 11.32 -16.50
C MET A 201 -1.78 11.32 -18.03
N ALA A 202 -2.54 10.37 -18.59
CA ALA A 202 -2.87 10.31 -20.02
C ALA A 202 -3.99 11.29 -20.44
N LYS A 203 -4.49 12.12 -19.52
CA LYS A 203 -5.63 13.05 -19.69
C LYS A 203 -6.95 12.36 -20.10
N GLN A 204 -7.08 11.06 -19.88
CA GLN A 204 -8.29 10.27 -20.13
C GLN A 204 -9.21 10.30 -18.89
N PHE A 205 -9.58 11.50 -18.43
CA PHE A 205 -10.30 11.67 -17.16
C PHE A 205 -11.68 11.00 -17.13
N ALA A 206 -12.39 10.96 -18.26
CA ALA A 206 -13.67 10.27 -18.34
C ALA A 206 -13.54 8.75 -18.07
N GLU A 207 -12.46 8.14 -18.54
CA GLU A 207 -12.15 6.73 -18.25
C GLU A 207 -11.58 6.54 -16.85
N ALA A 208 -10.89 7.54 -16.29
CA ALA A 208 -10.31 7.50 -14.95
C ALA A 208 -11.39 7.55 -13.84
N LYS A 209 -12.48 8.30 -14.07
CA LYS A 209 -13.56 8.54 -13.11
C LYS A 209 -14.02 7.28 -12.36
N PRO A 210 -14.47 6.19 -13.02
CA PRO A 210 -14.98 5.01 -12.30
C PRO A 210 -13.94 4.37 -11.37
N PHE A 211 -12.65 4.41 -11.73
CA PHE A 211 -11.58 3.88 -10.88
C PHE A 211 -11.32 4.77 -9.67
N TYR A 212 -11.32 6.10 -9.85
CA TYR A 212 -11.21 7.02 -8.73
C TYR A 212 -12.43 6.98 -7.81
N GLU A 213 -13.64 6.85 -8.35
CA GLU A 213 -14.86 6.65 -7.56
C GLU A 213 -14.78 5.36 -6.74
N LYS A 214 -14.32 4.25 -7.35
CA LYS A 214 -14.13 2.98 -6.64
C LYS A 214 -13.07 3.10 -5.55
N ALA A 215 -11.92 3.73 -5.83
CA ALA A 215 -10.88 3.99 -4.84
C ALA A 215 -11.39 4.86 -3.68
N ALA A 216 -12.09 5.96 -3.98
CA ALA A 216 -12.68 6.84 -2.96
C ALA A 216 -13.81 6.14 -2.16
N ALA A 217 -14.56 5.22 -2.76
CA ALA A 217 -15.58 4.44 -2.07
C ALA A 217 -14.96 3.38 -1.13
N LEU A 218 -13.86 2.74 -1.54
CA LEU A 218 -13.07 1.85 -0.68
C LEU A 218 -12.40 2.60 0.47
N SER A 219 -12.17 3.91 0.28
CA SER A 219 -11.34 4.76 1.14
C SER A 219 -11.95 6.15 1.36
N PRO A 220 -13.15 6.25 1.96
CA PRO A 220 -13.86 7.53 2.04
C PRO A 220 -13.08 8.60 2.81
N ASP A 221 -12.31 8.21 3.82
CA ASP A 221 -11.53 9.11 4.66
C ASP A 221 -10.09 9.34 4.17
N ASP A 222 -9.69 8.78 3.02
CA ASP A 222 -8.36 9.03 2.45
C ASP A 222 -8.37 10.35 1.66
N PRO A 223 -7.67 11.40 2.12
CA PRO A 223 -7.66 12.69 1.44
C PRO A 223 -7.10 12.60 0.02
N ASP A 224 -6.15 11.70 -0.24
CA ASP A 224 -5.58 11.55 -1.59
C ASP A 224 -6.61 10.96 -2.55
N ALA A 225 -7.43 10.02 -2.07
CA ALA A 225 -8.49 9.41 -2.87
C ALA A 225 -9.58 10.45 -3.22
N GLN A 226 -10.01 11.26 -2.24
CA GLN A 226 -10.97 12.34 -2.49
C GLN A 226 -10.39 13.42 -3.39
N TYR A 227 -9.14 13.85 -3.14
CA TYR A 227 -8.46 14.85 -3.94
C TYR A 227 -8.30 14.39 -5.40
N ASN A 228 -7.84 13.16 -5.63
CA ASN A 228 -7.68 12.61 -6.98
C ASN A 228 -9.01 12.53 -7.73
N LEU A 229 -10.09 12.12 -7.05
CA LEU A 229 -11.44 12.15 -7.61
C LEU A 229 -11.90 13.58 -7.91
N GLY A 230 -11.69 14.53 -6.99
CA GLY A 230 -12.02 15.94 -7.18
C GLY A 230 -11.32 16.55 -8.39
N VAL A 231 -10.01 16.32 -8.53
CA VAL A 231 -9.21 16.74 -9.71
C VAL A 231 -9.77 16.10 -10.99
N CYS A 232 -10.12 14.82 -10.96
CA CYS A 232 -10.73 14.14 -12.10
C CYS A 232 -12.06 14.80 -12.50
N LEU A 233 -12.93 15.09 -11.53
CA LEU A 233 -14.24 15.71 -11.73
C LEU A 233 -14.13 17.12 -12.32
N VAL A 234 -13.18 17.94 -11.85
CA VAL A 234 -12.88 19.25 -12.45
C VAL A 234 -12.52 19.12 -13.92
N ASN A 235 -11.66 18.17 -14.29
CA ASN A 235 -11.19 18.00 -15.66
C ASN A 235 -12.27 17.48 -16.63
N ILE A 236 -13.34 16.86 -16.13
CA ILE A 236 -14.50 16.47 -16.95
C ILE A 236 -15.67 17.47 -16.88
N GLY A 237 -15.49 18.60 -16.18
CA GLY A 237 -16.49 19.66 -16.07
C GLY A 237 -17.53 19.49 -14.97
N GLU A 238 -17.43 18.46 -14.13
CA GLU A 238 -18.34 18.18 -13.02
C GLU A 238 -17.93 18.95 -11.75
N SER A 239 -17.82 20.27 -11.87
CA SER A 239 -17.23 21.13 -10.83
C SER A 239 -18.02 21.15 -9.51
N GLU A 240 -19.35 21.03 -9.56
CA GLU A 240 -20.17 20.95 -8.34
C GLU A 240 -19.90 19.65 -7.55
N ALA A 241 -19.80 18.52 -8.25
CA ALA A 241 -19.45 17.25 -7.64
C ALA A 241 -18.01 17.25 -7.09
N ALA A 242 -17.09 17.96 -7.75
CA ALA A 242 -15.71 18.10 -7.31
C ALA A 242 -15.59 18.89 -5.99
N LEU A 243 -16.41 19.93 -5.80
CA LEU A 243 -16.36 20.77 -4.59
C LEU A 243 -16.61 19.96 -3.31
N ALA A 244 -17.47 18.94 -3.37
CA ALA A 244 -17.75 18.06 -2.24
C ALA A 244 -16.59 17.09 -1.91
N ARG A 245 -15.53 17.07 -2.72
CA ARG A 245 -14.37 16.17 -2.58
C ARG A 245 -13.11 16.88 -2.05
N PHE A 246 -13.12 18.21 -1.98
CA PHE A 246 -12.04 19.02 -1.40
C PHE A 246 -12.39 19.44 0.03
#